data_AF-A0A7S8D184-F1
#
_entry.id   AF-A0A7S8D184-F1
#
_cell.length_a   1.000
_cell.length_b   1.000
_cell.length_c   1.000
_cell.angle_alpha   90.00
_cell.angle_beta   90.00
_cell.angle_gamma   90.00
#
_symmetry.space_group_name_H-M   'P 1'
#
loop_
_entity.id
_entity.type
_entity.pdbx_description
1 polymer ?
#
loop_
_entity_poly.entity_id
_entity_poly.type
_entity_poly.pdbx_seq_one_letter_code
_entity_poly.pdbx_strand_id
1 'polypeptide(L)'
;MDFDLELVGVAFILVFSAAFLSAWNFSFPSTVERDFWRVASIYMLVYGFVGAAWMELSMWIFVPQNRVAQGLELSIVEKELAQKSHPFRDLYFRLDRWLRRRTRRSSDVDRDSLVPQQPHKGVLAFLGRSHNISHGKDPNMGVQIGFIVLTSVLCALYLAFRIFIFVEDFIGLRALPPSAFETVEWTKFIPHI
;
A
#
# COMPACT_ATOMS: atom_id res chain seq x y z
N MET A 1 -10.92 -1.86 16.41
CA MET A 1 -10.12 -0.67 16.07
C MET A 1 -10.99 0.50 16.45
N ASP A 2 -10.53 1.32 17.38
CA ASP A 2 -11.25 2.54 17.75
C ASP A 2 -11.03 3.55 16.63
N PHE A 3 -12.12 4.04 16.03
CA PHE A 3 -12.11 5.02 14.94
C PHE A 3 -11.27 6.26 15.27
N ASP A 4 -11.18 6.59 16.56
CA ASP A 4 -10.37 7.69 17.07
C ASP A 4 -8.86 7.49 16.79
N LEU A 5 -8.34 6.26 16.90
CA LEU A 5 -6.93 5.97 16.65
C LEU A 5 -6.59 6.03 15.16
N GLU A 6 -7.51 5.58 14.30
CA GLU A 6 -7.37 5.67 12.85
C GLU A 6 -7.39 7.12 12.38
N LEU A 7 -8.30 7.94 12.93
CA LEU A 7 -8.37 9.36 12.65
C LEU A 7 -7.08 10.09 13.04
N VAL A 8 -6.52 9.75 14.22
CA VAL A 8 -5.22 10.26 14.65
C VAL A 8 -4.13 9.85 13.67
N GLY A 9 -4.10 8.59 13.23
CA GLY A 9 -3.15 8.10 12.22
C GLY A 9 -3.23 8.86 10.90
N VAL A 10 -4.44 9.09 10.38
CA VAL A 10 -4.67 9.88 9.16
C VAL A 10 -4.22 11.32 9.33
N ALA A 11 -4.46 11.93 10.50
CA ALA A 11 -3.98 13.28 10.80
C ALA A 11 -2.45 13.35 10.79
N PHE A 12 -1.76 12.36 11.39
CA PHE A 12 -0.30 12.29 11.34
C PHE A 12 0.23 12.13 9.91
N ILE A 13 -0.40 11.28 9.09
CA ILE A 13 -0.03 11.10 7.68
C ILE A 13 -0.20 12.41 6.92
N LEU A 14 -1.30 13.13 7.12
CA LEU A 14 -1.55 14.42 6.49
C LEU A 14 -0.49 15.46 6.83
N VAL A 15 -0.15 15.58 8.13
CA VAL A 15 0.90 16.51 8.59
C VAL A 15 2.25 16.15 7.98
N PHE A 16 2.59 14.85 7.97
CA PHE A 16 3.83 14.38 7.36
C PHE A 16 3.86 14.64 5.85
N SER A 17 2.76 14.37 5.14
CA SER A 17 2.67 14.60 3.69
C SER A 17 2.70 16.08 3.32
N ALA A 18 2.18 16.96 4.18
CA ALA A 18 2.25 18.40 3.98
C ALA A 18 3.70 18.92 3.93
N ALA A 19 4.65 18.25 4.61
CA ALA A 19 6.05 18.62 4.54
C ALA A 19 6.61 18.55 3.11
N PHE A 20 6.24 17.55 2.31
CA PHE A 20 6.71 17.44 0.91
C PHE A 20 6.10 18.51 -0.01
N LEU A 21 4.91 18.98 0.33
CA LEU A 21 4.25 20.09 -0.40
C LEU A 21 4.89 21.46 -0.09
N SER A 22 5.71 21.58 0.96
CA SER A 22 6.32 22.86 1.32
C SER A 22 7.23 23.44 0.23
N ALA A 23 7.91 22.58 -0.54
CA ALA A 23 8.79 22.98 -1.64
C ALA A 23 8.08 23.11 -3.00
N TRP A 24 6.74 23.21 -3.04
CA TRP A 24 5.96 23.26 -4.28
C TRP A 24 6.37 24.38 -5.25
N ASN A 25 6.82 25.50 -4.69
CA ASN A 25 7.24 26.71 -5.40
C ASN A 25 8.75 26.97 -5.34
N PHE A 26 9.56 26.00 -4.92
CA PHE A 26 11.02 26.16 -4.92
C PHE A 26 11.56 26.25 -6.35
N SER A 27 12.63 27.02 -6.52
CA SER A 27 13.30 27.16 -7.82
C SER A 27 14.22 25.97 -8.04
N PHE A 28 13.78 25.03 -8.87
CA PHE A 28 14.61 23.92 -9.31
C PHE A 28 15.48 24.33 -10.51
N PRO A 29 16.69 23.75 -10.65
CA PRO A 29 17.57 24.01 -11.79
C PRO A 29 16.92 23.67 -13.14
N SER A 30 16.12 22.60 -13.18
CA SER A 30 15.36 22.20 -14.35
C SER A 30 13.84 22.15 -14.11
N THR A 31 13.06 22.33 -15.18
CA THR A 31 11.60 22.18 -15.14
C THR A 31 11.17 20.74 -14.88
N VAL A 32 11.97 19.77 -15.34
CA VAL A 32 11.69 18.33 -15.17
C VAL A 32 11.82 17.92 -13.71
N GLU A 33 12.88 18.34 -13.02
CA GLU A 33 13.07 18.05 -11.58
C GLU A 33 11.91 18.61 -10.74
N ARG A 34 11.46 19.83 -11.04
CA ARG A 34 10.29 20.42 -10.39
C ARG A 34 9.03 19.60 -10.60
N ASP A 35 8.77 19.16 -11.83
CA ASP A 35 7.57 18.39 -12.14
C ASP A 35 7.64 17.00 -11.48
N PHE A 36 8.83 16.39 -11.45
CA PHE A 36 9.08 15.15 -10.69
C PHE A 36 8.86 15.33 -9.19
N TRP A 37 9.33 16.42 -8.59
CA TRP A 37 9.10 16.73 -7.18
C TRP A 37 7.61 16.80 -6.86
N ARG A 38 6.83 17.48 -7.71
CA ARG A 38 5.37 17.61 -7.55
C ARG A 38 4.67 16.25 -7.65
N VAL A 39 5.04 15.45 -8.65
CA VAL A 39 4.51 14.10 -8.82
C VAL A 39 4.87 13.21 -7.63
N ALA A 40 6.11 13.26 -7.16
CA ALA A 40 6.58 12.49 -5.99
C ALA A 40 5.84 12.92 -4.71
N SER A 41 5.63 14.21 -4.50
CA SER A 41 4.91 14.75 -3.33
C SER A 41 3.44 14.33 -3.32
N ILE A 42 2.76 14.41 -4.47
CA ILE A 42 1.39 13.92 -4.62
C ILE A 42 1.34 12.41 -4.40
N TYR A 43 2.30 11.67 -4.97
CA TYR A 43 2.38 10.23 -4.79
C TYR A 43 2.52 9.85 -3.31
N MET A 44 3.36 10.53 -2.54
CA MET A 44 3.54 10.28 -1.10
C MET A 44 2.25 10.47 -0.32
N LEU A 45 1.48 11.52 -0.65
CA LEU A 45 0.17 11.76 -0.06
C LEU A 45 -0.82 10.63 -0.39
N VAL A 46 -0.95 10.31 -1.69
CA VAL A 46 -1.86 9.27 -2.18
C VAL A 46 -1.50 7.90 -1.59
N TYR A 47 -0.21 7.56 -1.54
CA TYR A 47 0.27 6.30 -0.99
C TYR A 47 -0.10 6.16 0.50
N GLY A 48 0.00 7.24 1.29
CA GLY A 48 -0.42 7.22 2.70
C GLY A 48 -1.90 6.92 2.88
N PHE A 49 -2.77 7.59 2.10
CA PHE A 49 -4.22 7.35 2.13
C PHE A 49 -4.61 5.96 1.63
N VAL A 50 -4.04 5.55 0.50
CA VAL A 50 -4.26 4.21 -0.06
C VAL A 50 -3.78 3.15 0.92
N GLY A 51 -2.62 3.36 1.56
CA GLY A 51 -2.09 2.47 2.59
C GLY A 51 -3.00 2.33 3.81
N ALA A 52 -3.55 3.44 4.32
CA ALA A 52 -4.51 3.41 5.44
C ALA A 52 -5.77 2.62 5.07
N ALA A 53 -6.40 2.95 3.94
CA ALA A 53 -7.58 2.23 3.44
C ALA A 53 -7.28 0.75 3.15
N TRP A 54 -6.07 0.45 2.65
CA TRP A 54 -5.62 -0.91 2.38
C TRP A 54 -5.42 -1.72 3.67
N MET A 55 -4.86 -1.11 4.71
CA MET A 55 -4.68 -1.75 6.02
C MET A 55 -6.03 -2.08 6.64
N GLU A 56 -7.00 -1.16 6.64
CA GLU A 56 -8.37 -1.42 7.11
C GLU A 56 -9.04 -2.56 6.33
N LEU A 57 -8.96 -2.52 4.99
CA LEU A 57 -9.50 -3.57 4.12
C LEU A 57 -8.84 -4.93 4.41
N SER A 58 -7.51 -4.95 4.58
CA SER A 58 -6.75 -6.17 4.84
C SER A 58 -7.07 -6.75 6.22
N MET A 59 -7.16 -5.91 7.26
CA MET A 59 -7.54 -6.37 8.59
C MET A 59 -8.91 -7.01 8.55
N TRP A 60 -9.88 -6.38 7.90
CA TRP A 60 -11.23 -6.94 7.85
C TRP A 60 -11.37 -8.20 6.99
N ILE A 61 -10.59 -8.33 5.90
CA ILE A 61 -10.60 -9.54 5.07
C ILE A 61 -9.88 -10.70 5.77
N PHE A 62 -8.70 -10.46 6.37
CA PHE A 62 -7.82 -11.53 6.86
C PHE A 62 -8.00 -11.87 8.35
N VAL A 63 -8.33 -10.90 9.21
CA VAL A 63 -8.42 -11.11 10.67
C VAL A 63 -9.53 -12.08 11.09
N PRO A 64 -10.73 -12.13 10.46
CA PRO A 64 -11.75 -13.10 10.90
C PRO A 64 -11.51 -14.52 10.37
N GLN A 65 -10.68 -14.74 9.34
CA GLN A 65 -10.56 -16.07 8.71
C GLN A 65 -9.49 -16.96 9.36
N ASN A 66 -8.33 -16.39 9.71
CA ASN A 66 -7.19 -17.19 10.18
C ASN A 66 -7.42 -17.76 11.60
N ARG A 67 -8.11 -17.01 12.47
CA ARG A 67 -8.38 -17.43 13.87
C ARG A 67 -9.50 -18.46 13.98
N VAL A 68 -10.54 -18.31 13.16
CA VAL A 68 -11.63 -19.30 13.03
C VAL A 68 -11.11 -20.60 12.41
N ALA A 69 -10.23 -20.53 11.40
CA ALA A 69 -9.60 -21.71 10.81
C ALA A 69 -8.66 -22.46 11.79
N GLN A 70 -8.07 -21.75 12.75
CA GLN A 70 -7.24 -22.32 13.82
C GLN A 70 -8.05 -22.80 15.04
N GLY A 71 -9.38 -22.67 15.01
CA GLY A 71 -10.26 -23.10 16.12
C GLY A 71 -10.18 -22.24 17.37
N LEU A 72 -9.60 -21.04 17.28
CA LEU A 72 -9.55 -20.10 18.40
C LEU A 72 -10.88 -19.32 18.48
N GLU A 73 -11.46 -19.24 19.68
CA GLU A 73 -12.59 -18.35 19.97
C GLU A 73 -12.19 -16.89 19.65
N LEU A 74 -12.91 -16.26 18.71
CA LEU A 74 -12.75 -14.84 18.40
C LEU A 74 -13.01 -14.00 19.66
N SER A 75 -12.19 -12.97 19.88
CA SER A 75 -12.44 -11.99 20.95
C SER A 75 -13.77 -11.28 20.72
N ILE A 76 -14.35 -10.72 21.79
CA ILE A 76 -15.66 -10.02 21.74
C ILE A 76 -15.63 -8.91 20.67
N VAL A 77 -14.54 -8.15 20.59
CA VAL A 77 -14.35 -7.07 19.60
C VAL A 77 -14.38 -7.62 18.16
N GLU A 78 -13.80 -8.80 17.92
CA GLU A 78 -13.80 -9.42 16.59
C GLU A 78 -15.15 -10.04 16.23
N LYS A 79 -15.88 -10.58 17.21
CA LYS A 79 -17.26 -11.07 17.04
C LYS A 79 -18.19 -9.92 16.63
N GLU A 80 -18.06 -8.75 17.27
CA GLU A 80 -18.84 -7.57 16.89
C GLU A 80 -18.48 -7.03 15.50
N LEU A 81 -17.20 -7.03 15.13
CA LEU A 81 -16.75 -6.59 13.80
C LEU A 81 -17.21 -7.55 12.68
N ALA A 82 -17.25 -8.86 12.94
CA ALA A 82 -17.73 -9.87 12.00
C ALA A 82 -19.25 -9.79 11.73
N GLN A 83 -20.01 -9.26 12.68
CA GLN A 83 -21.46 -9.13 12.62
C GLN A 83 -21.93 -7.95 11.74
N LYS A 84 -21.08 -6.93 11.50
CA LYS A 84 -21.40 -5.83 10.58
C LYS A 84 -21.31 -6.31 9.11
N SER A 85 -22.46 -6.32 8.42
CA SER A 85 -22.52 -6.62 6.98
C SER A 85 -22.12 -5.39 6.16
N HIS A 86 -20.99 -5.46 5.45
CA HIS A 86 -20.55 -4.37 4.56
C HIS A 86 -20.77 -4.72 3.07
N PRO A 87 -21.17 -3.74 2.24
CA PRO A 87 -21.56 -3.95 0.84
C PRO A 87 -20.43 -4.56 -0.02
N PHE A 88 -19.17 -4.21 0.26
CA PHE A 88 -18.03 -4.74 -0.46
C PHE A 88 -17.75 -6.23 -0.16
N ARG A 89 -18.16 -6.75 1.01
CA ARG A 89 -18.06 -8.20 1.33
C ARG A 89 -18.85 -9.03 0.34
N ASP A 90 -20.11 -8.64 0.21
CA ASP A 90 -21.08 -9.39 -0.55
C ASP A 90 -20.75 -9.28 -2.05
N LEU A 91 -20.32 -8.10 -2.49
CA LEU A 91 -19.82 -7.92 -3.85
C LEU A 91 -18.61 -8.82 -4.15
N TYR A 92 -17.60 -8.86 -3.27
CA TYR A 92 -16.42 -9.70 -3.42
C TYR A 92 -16.80 -11.19 -3.51
N PHE A 93 -17.57 -11.71 -2.55
CA PHE A 93 -18.00 -13.12 -2.57
C PHE A 93 -18.96 -13.43 -3.72
N ARG A 94 -19.74 -12.46 -4.24
CA ARG A 94 -20.54 -12.63 -5.46
C ARG A 94 -19.67 -12.71 -6.70
N LEU A 95 -18.70 -11.81 -6.84
CA LEU A 95 -17.74 -11.78 -7.96
C LEU A 95 -16.91 -13.07 -8.01
N ASP A 96 -16.38 -13.48 -6.87
CA ASP A 96 -15.62 -14.71 -6.74
C ASP A 96 -16.48 -15.95 -7.07
N ARG A 97 -17.70 -16.05 -6.53
CA ARG A 97 -18.64 -17.13 -6.90
C ARG A 97 -19.00 -17.12 -8.39
N TRP A 98 -19.02 -15.95 -9.04
CA TRP A 98 -19.29 -15.81 -10.46
C TRP A 98 -18.08 -16.25 -11.30
N LEU A 99 -16.87 -15.79 -10.97
CA LEU A 99 -15.61 -16.20 -11.58
C LEU A 99 -15.41 -17.71 -11.49
N ARG A 100 -15.56 -18.29 -10.28
CA ARG A 100 -15.44 -19.74 -10.07
C ARG A 100 -16.44 -20.55 -10.87
N ARG A 101 -17.69 -20.07 -11.00
CA ARG A 101 -18.70 -20.73 -11.86
C ARG A 101 -18.28 -20.73 -13.32
N ARG A 102 -17.64 -19.66 -13.79
CA ARG A 102 -17.14 -19.55 -15.16
C ARG A 102 -15.96 -20.48 -15.42
N THR A 103 -15.01 -20.55 -14.49
CA THR A 103 -13.85 -21.46 -14.58
C THR A 103 -14.27 -22.93 -14.53
N ARG A 104 -15.21 -23.29 -13.63
CA ARG A 104 -15.72 -24.66 -13.49
C ARG A 104 -16.42 -25.14 -14.78
N ARG A 105 -17.20 -24.25 -15.41
CA ARG A 105 -17.83 -24.52 -16.72
C ARG A 105 -16.81 -24.72 -17.85
N SER A 106 -15.63 -24.10 -17.78
CA SER A 106 -14.54 -24.33 -18.74
C SER A 106 -13.80 -25.64 -18.48
N SER A 107 -13.56 -26.01 -17.22
CA SER A 107 -12.92 -27.28 -16.86
C SER A 107 -13.79 -28.51 -17.17
N ASP A 108 -15.11 -28.41 -17.04
CA ASP A 108 -16.01 -29.51 -17.41
C ASP A 108 -16.04 -29.73 -18.94
N VAL A 109 -15.91 -28.66 -19.74
CA VAL A 109 -15.79 -28.75 -21.21
C VAL A 109 -14.43 -29.33 -21.66
N ASP A 110 -13.36 -29.01 -20.93
CA ASP A 110 -12.01 -29.57 -21.18
C ASP A 110 -11.88 -31.03 -20.72
N ARG A 111 -12.64 -31.47 -19.70
CA ARG A 111 -12.62 -32.88 -19.24
C ARG A 111 -13.14 -33.86 -20.28
N ASP A 112 -14.05 -33.42 -21.14
CA ASP A 112 -14.56 -34.21 -22.27
C ASP A 112 -13.58 -34.25 -23.44
N SER A 113 -12.54 -33.40 -23.42
CA SER A 113 -11.45 -33.39 -24.39
C SER A 113 -10.27 -34.17 -23.83
N LEU A 114 -10.10 -35.43 -24.24
CA LEU A 114 -9.02 -36.34 -23.85
C LEU A 114 -7.61 -35.90 -24.36
N VAL A 115 -7.22 -34.65 -24.18
CA VAL A 115 -5.89 -34.14 -24.57
C VAL A 115 -4.96 -34.20 -23.36
N PRO A 116 -3.80 -34.89 -23.44
CA PRO A 116 -2.82 -34.89 -22.37
C PRO A 116 -2.27 -33.47 -22.16
N GLN A 117 -2.55 -32.84 -21.02
CA GLN A 117 -1.97 -31.54 -20.69
C GLN A 117 -0.46 -31.70 -20.45
N GLN A 118 0.34 -31.04 -21.30
CA GLN A 118 1.79 -30.99 -21.12
C GLN A 118 2.14 -30.23 -19.84
N PRO A 119 3.12 -30.69 -19.05
CA PRO A 119 3.56 -29.98 -17.86
C PRO A 119 4.17 -28.65 -18.29
N HIS A 120 3.52 -27.53 -17.91
CA HIS A 120 4.04 -26.19 -18.15
C HIS A 120 5.46 -26.10 -17.55
N LYS A 121 6.47 -25.91 -18.40
CA LYS A 121 7.85 -25.58 -17.99
C LYS A 121 8.04 -24.08 -18.20
N GLY A 122 8.41 -23.36 -17.13
CA GLY A 122 8.71 -21.92 -17.21
C GLY A 122 8.31 -21.12 -15.97
N VAL A 123 8.52 -19.80 -16.03
CA VAL A 123 8.27 -18.84 -14.94
C VAL A 123 6.83 -18.92 -14.43
N LEU A 124 5.85 -19.16 -15.32
CA LEU A 124 4.44 -19.40 -14.98
C LEU A 124 4.22 -20.63 -14.09
N ALA A 125 4.99 -21.71 -14.30
CA ALA A 125 4.91 -22.91 -13.47
C ALA A 125 5.58 -22.71 -12.10
N PHE A 126 6.64 -21.90 -12.04
CA PHE A 126 7.28 -21.49 -10.79
C PHE A 126 6.40 -20.55 -9.96
N LEU A 127 5.78 -19.56 -10.60
CA LEU A 127 4.79 -18.67 -9.98
C LEU A 127 3.55 -19.44 -9.51
N GLY A 128 3.11 -20.45 -10.27
CA GLY A 128 2.02 -21.36 -9.88
C GLY A 128 2.36 -22.25 -8.68
N ARG A 129 3.64 -22.62 -8.50
CA ARG A 129 4.11 -23.41 -7.35
C ARG A 129 4.15 -22.61 -6.04
N SER A 130 4.22 -21.28 -6.14
CA SER A 130 4.40 -20.37 -5.01
C SER A 130 3.08 -19.99 -4.29
N HIS A 131 1.94 -20.59 -4.68
CA HIS A 131 0.60 -20.13 -4.27
C HIS A 131 0.08 -20.66 -2.93
N ASN A 132 0.75 -21.63 -2.27
CA ASN A 132 0.33 -22.11 -0.95
C ASN A 132 1.42 -22.98 -0.29
N ILE A 133 2.13 -22.46 0.71
CA ILE A 133 3.18 -23.20 1.45
C ILE A 133 2.60 -23.81 2.76
N SER A 134 1.30 -23.63 3.03
CA SER A 134 0.64 -24.33 4.13
C SER A 134 0.72 -25.84 3.92
N HIS A 135 1.08 -26.57 4.97
CA HIS A 135 1.18 -28.03 4.99
C HIS A 135 -0.11 -28.72 4.52
N GLY A 136 -1.26 -28.07 4.65
CA GLY A 136 -2.59 -28.57 4.23
C GLY A 136 -3.12 -28.06 2.89
N LYS A 137 -2.37 -27.24 2.13
CA LYS A 137 -2.86 -26.55 0.91
C LYS A 137 -4.27 -25.96 1.12
N ASP A 138 -4.46 -25.25 2.23
CA ASP A 138 -5.77 -24.69 2.60
C ASP A 138 -6.24 -23.69 1.52
N PRO A 139 -7.39 -23.92 0.86
CA PRO A 139 -7.92 -23.04 -0.18
C PRO A 139 -8.32 -21.64 0.33
N ASN A 140 -8.41 -21.44 1.65
CA ASN A 140 -8.76 -20.17 2.28
C ASN A 140 -7.56 -19.34 2.73
N MET A 141 -6.34 -19.90 2.75
CA MET A 141 -5.09 -19.19 3.09
C MET A 141 -4.35 -18.62 1.87
N GLY A 142 -4.99 -18.62 0.70
CA GLY A 142 -4.49 -17.94 -0.48
C GLY A 142 -4.65 -16.44 -0.32
N VAL A 143 -3.72 -15.76 0.36
CA VAL A 143 -3.55 -14.32 0.14
C VAL A 143 -3.40 -14.15 -1.37
N GLN A 144 -4.34 -13.44 -2.00
CA GLN A 144 -4.37 -13.36 -3.45
C GLN A 144 -3.01 -12.84 -3.93
N ILE A 145 -2.26 -13.62 -4.72
CA ILE A 145 -0.92 -13.19 -5.15
C ILE A 145 -0.97 -11.84 -5.87
N GLY A 146 -2.04 -11.57 -6.61
CA GLY A 146 -2.26 -10.26 -7.23
C GLY A 146 -2.27 -9.12 -6.20
N PHE A 147 -2.87 -9.32 -5.03
CA PHE A 147 -2.91 -8.36 -3.93
C PHE A 147 -1.51 -8.08 -3.35
N ILE A 148 -0.71 -9.13 -3.13
CA ILE A 148 0.68 -8.99 -2.64
C ILE A 148 1.57 -8.35 -3.70
N VAL A 149 1.46 -8.77 -4.96
CA VAL A 149 2.26 -8.23 -6.06
C VAL A 149 1.94 -6.76 -6.28
N LEU A 150 0.65 -6.39 -6.30
CA LEU A 150 0.23 -4.99 -6.42
C LEU A 150 0.78 -4.14 -5.26
N THR A 151 0.63 -4.61 -4.02
CA THR A 151 1.17 -3.91 -2.83
C THR A 151 2.69 -3.76 -2.94
N SER A 152 3.40 -4.82 -3.32
CA SER A 152 4.85 -4.81 -3.49
C SER A 152 5.31 -3.81 -4.54
N VAL A 153 4.60 -3.70 -5.66
CA VAL A 153 4.89 -2.71 -6.71
C VAL A 153 4.69 -1.28 -6.20
N LEU A 154 3.60 -1.03 -5.46
CA LEU A 154 3.37 0.28 -4.85
C LEU A 154 4.46 0.62 -3.81
N CYS A 155 4.86 -0.33 -2.96
CA CYS A 155 5.97 -0.13 -2.04
C CYS A 155 7.30 0.18 -2.75
N ALA A 156 7.60 -0.52 -3.86
CA ALA A 156 8.81 -0.27 -4.63
C ALA A 156 8.81 1.14 -5.26
N LEU A 157 7.66 1.57 -5.80
CA LEU A 157 7.49 2.93 -6.31
C LEU A 157 7.64 3.98 -5.21
N TYR A 158 7.08 3.73 -4.01
CA TYR A 158 7.29 4.58 -2.84
C TYR A 158 8.77 4.74 -2.50
N LEU A 159 9.53 3.63 -2.46
CA LEU A 159 10.97 3.69 -2.20
C LEU A 159 11.72 4.50 -3.26
N ALA A 160 11.38 4.33 -4.55
CA ALA A 160 11.99 5.08 -5.63
C ALA A 160 11.75 6.60 -5.50
N PHE A 161 10.49 7.00 -5.31
CA PHE A 161 10.16 8.42 -5.08
C PHE A 161 10.77 8.97 -3.78
N ARG A 162 10.90 8.12 -2.75
CA ARG A 162 11.52 8.52 -1.48
C ARG A 162 13.00 8.83 -1.65
N ILE A 163 13.72 7.99 -2.37
CA ILE A 163 15.14 8.21 -2.66
C ILE A 163 15.30 9.50 -3.48
N PHE A 164 14.45 9.71 -4.49
CA PHE A 164 14.46 10.93 -5.29
C PHE A 164 14.28 12.19 -4.44
N ILE A 165 13.24 12.25 -3.59
CA ILE A 165 12.99 13.39 -2.69
C ILE A 165 14.20 13.65 -1.79
N PHE A 166 14.78 12.60 -1.20
CA PHE A 166 15.96 12.76 -0.36
C PHE A 166 17.15 13.34 -1.11
N VAL A 167 17.42 12.86 -2.33
CA VAL A 167 18.52 13.38 -3.15
C VAL A 167 18.31 14.86 -3.47
N GLU A 168 17.09 15.24 -3.86
CA GLU A 168 16.74 16.65 -4.12
C GLU A 168 16.87 17.52 -2.86
N ASP A 169 16.44 17.03 -1.69
CA ASP A 169 16.60 17.75 -0.43
C ASP A 169 18.09 18.03 -0.14
N PHE A 170 18.97 17.06 -0.36
CA PHE A 170 20.42 17.26 -0.19
C PHE A 170 20.99 18.26 -1.19
N ILE A 171 20.52 18.26 -2.44
CA ILE A 171 20.95 19.23 -3.47
C ILE A 171 20.46 20.63 -3.09
N GLY A 172 19.21 20.75 -2.64
CA GLY A 172 18.63 22.00 -2.17
C GLY A 172 19.38 22.59 -0.97
N LEU A 173 19.75 21.76 0.00
CA LEU A 173 20.58 22.17 1.14
C LEU A 173 21.98 22.63 0.72
N ARG A 174 22.54 22.10 -0.37
CA ARG A 174 23.82 22.56 -0.91
C ARG A 174 23.71 23.90 -1.65
N ALA A 175 22.55 24.19 -2.24
CA ALA A 175 22.30 25.37 -3.07
C ALA A 175 21.77 26.58 -2.27
N LEU A 176 22.04 26.64 -0.96
CA LEU A 176 21.56 27.72 -0.09
C LEU A 176 22.04 29.10 -0.57
N PRO A 177 21.17 30.13 -0.50
CA PRO A 177 21.55 31.49 -0.86
C PRO A 177 22.65 31.99 0.10
N PRO A 178 23.56 32.89 -0.37
CA PRO A 178 24.65 33.41 0.44
C PRO A 178 24.21 34.02 1.77
N SER A 179 23.00 34.60 1.81
CA SER A 179 22.36 35.16 3.01
C SER A 179 22.15 34.14 4.13
N ALA A 180 22.07 32.84 3.82
CA ALA A 180 21.95 31.79 4.84
C ALA A 180 23.27 31.58 5.62
N PHE A 181 24.39 32.04 5.08
CA PHE A 181 25.71 31.99 5.72
C PHE A 181 26.08 33.30 6.41
N GLU A 182 25.26 34.35 6.27
CA GLU A 182 25.49 35.60 7.00
C GLU A 182 25.26 35.37 8.50
N THR A 183 26.25 35.74 9.30
CA THR A 183 26.14 35.68 10.76
C THR A 183 25.11 36.71 11.22
N VAL A 184 24.09 36.25 11.93
CA VAL A 184 23.13 37.14 12.57
C VAL A 184 23.88 38.06 13.54
N GLU A 185 23.85 39.37 13.30
CA GLU A 185 24.40 40.37 14.23
C GLU A 185 23.52 40.45 15.48
N TRP A 186 23.71 39.52 16.41
CA TRP A 186 22.99 39.45 17.69
C TRP A 186 23.06 40.77 18.48
N THR A 187 24.14 41.52 18.34
CA THR A 187 24.34 42.86 18.93
C THR A 187 23.27 43.88 18.52
N LYS A 188 22.63 43.71 17.36
CA LYS A 188 21.55 44.58 16.88
C LYS A 188 20.21 44.33 17.59
N PHE A 189 20.05 43.13 18.18
CA PHE A 189 18.88 42.72 18.94
C PHE A 189 19.01 42.98 20.45
N ILE A 190 20.22 43.32 20.92
CA ILE A 190 20.44 43.71 22.31
C ILE A 190 20.10 45.21 22.43
N PRO A 191 19.04 45.58 23.17
CA PRO A 191 18.76 46.98 23.44
C PRO A 191 19.93 47.56 24.24
N HIS A 192 20.66 48.46 23.61
CA HIS A 192 21.70 49.26 24.25
C HIS A 192 20.98 50.43 24.94
N ILE A 193 21.05 50.46 26.26
CA ILE A 193 20.52 51.53 27.12
C ILE A 193 21.54 52.67 27.15
#